data_AF-A0A7W4W568-F1
#
_entry.id   AF-A0A7W4W568-F1
#
_cell.length_a   1.000
_cell.length_b   1.000
_cell.length_c   1.000
_cell.angle_alpha   90.00
_cell.angle_beta   90.00
_cell.angle_gamma   90.00
#
_symmetry.space_group_name_H-M   'P 1'
#
loop_
_entity.id
_entity.type
_entity.pdbx_description
1 polymer ?
#
loop_
_entity_poly.entity_id
_entity_poly.type
_entity_poly.pdbx_seq_one_letter_code
_entity_poly.pdbx_strand_id
1 'polypeptide(L)'
;MSDLAQLLEDYRESALGVVLVTLVADYEDRFLKAYGEQGFSDIRRSHGSVLRHLDASGTTLSELALRAGVSKQAIGKTVRQLEALGYLHISTSHTDKRARLVRFSLRGDRLVSASNRVVENIRRQYRQQLGSDTFQRLFELLQGLTDALGRQPQVASSGEAQRFLHFGRLMVELAGDFEKRLLQHLSAEDAAKLSQPVLSQFFYCRAAPMTVSELAENQPLTVQAVSLTSRAMVKAGLLAVRESPRDSRAKELSISERGWNWLKSVVRANRQIREQYAEALGQTALEELDQIFRTLLKALVERKPEKVVI
;
A
#
# COMPACT_ATOMS: atom_id res chain seq x y z
N MET A 1 -1.98 -27.30 -18.59
CA MET A 1 -2.77 -26.67 -17.51
C MET A 1 -2.06 -26.72 -16.16
N SER A 2 -1.35 -27.80 -15.83
CA SER A 2 -0.56 -27.93 -14.58
C SER A 2 0.44 -26.78 -14.37
N ASP A 3 1.26 -26.47 -15.38
CA ASP A 3 2.33 -25.46 -15.24
C ASP A 3 1.82 -24.03 -15.02
N LEU A 4 0.66 -23.69 -15.60
CA LEU A 4 0.05 -22.36 -15.43
C LEU A 4 -0.60 -22.21 -14.06
N ALA A 5 -1.19 -23.29 -13.53
CA ALA A 5 -1.69 -23.31 -12.16
C ALA A 5 -0.53 -23.18 -11.16
N GLN A 6 0.58 -23.88 -11.40
CA GLN A 6 1.78 -23.77 -10.59
C GLN A 6 2.34 -22.34 -10.60
N LEU A 7 2.39 -21.67 -11.75
CA LEU A 7 2.88 -20.29 -11.82
C LEU A 7 2.05 -19.30 -10.97
N LEU A 8 0.73 -19.49 -10.89
CA LEU A 8 -0.12 -18.68 -10.00
C LEU A 8 0.17 -18.99 -8.53
N GLU A 9 0.50 -20.22 -8.19
CA GLU A 9 0.89 -20.58 -6.83
C GLU A 9 2.25 -19.97 -6.48
N ASP A 10 3.23 -20.10 -7.36
CA ASP A 10 4.54 -19.43 -7.25
C ASP A 10 4.39 -17.91 -7.06
N TYR A 11 3.42 -17.29 -7.74
CA TYR A 11 3.08 -15.89 -7.53
C TYR A 11 2.57 -15.63 -6.12
N ARG A 12 1.60 -16.41 -5.62
CA ARG A 12 1.06 -16.26 -4.26
C ARG A 12 2.10 -16.54 -3.19
N GLU A 13 3.00 -17.50 -3.39
CA GLU A 13 4.11 -17.81 -2.46
C GLU A 13 5.14 -16.67 -2.40
N SER A 14 5.42 -16.04 -3.54
CA SER A 14 6.37 -14.92 -3.63
C SER A 14 5.75 -13.53 -3.36
N ALA A 15 4.44 -13.46 -3.14
CA ALA A 15 3.66 -12.20 -3.09
C ALA A 15 3.79 -11.37 -1.80
N LEU A 16 4.79 -11.58 -0.93
CA LEU A 16 4.92 -10.84 0.35
C LEU A 16 4.74 -9.32 0.17
N GLY A 17 5.41 -8.73 -0.84
CA GLY A 17 5.29 -7.31 -1.14
C GLY A 17 3.93 -6.90 -1.72
N VAL A 18 3.29 -7.78 -2.50
CA VAL A 18 1.92 -7.55 -3.02
C VAL A 18 0.90 -7.57 -1.89
N VAL A 19 1.06 -8.47 -0.93
CA VAL A 19 0.24 -8.52 0.29
C VAL A 19 0.45 -7.26 1.11
N LEU A 20 1.69 -6.85 1.34
CA LEU A 20 2.01 -5.59 2.05
C LEU A 20 1.35 -4.37 1.39
N VAL A 21 1.50 -4.23 0.07
CA VAL A 21 0.88 -3.15 -0.70
C VAL A 21 -0.64 -3.17 -0.54
N THR A 22 -1.26 -4.36 -0.56
CA THR A 22 -2.71 -4.52 -0.32
C THR A 22 -3.12 -4.07 1.09
N LEU A 23 -2.36 -4.46 2.12
CA LEU A 23 -2.59 -4.02 3.50
C LEU A 23 -2.38 -2.51 3.67
N VAL A 24 -1.44 -1.91 2.96
CA VAL A 24 -1.24 -0.44 2.94
C VAL A 24 -2.43 0.28 2.30
N ALA A 25 -3.01 -0.24 1.21
CA ALA A 25 -4.19 0.37 0.61
C ALA A 25 -5.39 0.37 1.55
N ASP A 26 -5.64 -0.73 2.26
CA ASP A 26 -6.67 -0.82 3.30
C ASP A 26 -6.37 0.12 4.47
N TYR A 27 -5.11 0.16 4.92
CA TYR A 27 -4.67 1.09 5.96
C TYR A 27 -5.04 2.53 5.59
N GLU A 28 -4.65 3.00 4.41
CA GLU A 28 -4.96 4.34 3.92
C GLU A 28 -6.45 4.59 3.69
N ASP A 29 -7.22 3.59 3.25
CA ASP A 29 -8.66 3.71 3.05
C ASP A 29 -9.40 4.01 4.35
N ARG A 30 -8.98 3.34 5.44
CA ARG A 30 -9.52 3.59 6.78
C ARG A 30 -9.26 5.02 7.26
N PHE A 31 -8.12 5.61 6.91
CA PHE A 31 -7.88 7.04 7.19
C PHE A 31 -8.84 7.92 6.40
N LEU A 32 -8.95 7.71 5.09
CA LEU A 32 -9.83 8.54 4.26
C LEU A 32 -11.30 8.47 4.70
N LYS A 33 -11.79 7.26 5.02
CA LYS A 33 -13.13 7.07 5.55
C LYS A 33 -13.34 7.84 6.86
N ALA A 34 -12.44 7.64 7.82
CA ALA A 34 -12.53 8.30 9.12
C ALA A 34 -12.36 9.83 9.03
N TYR A 35 -11.56 10.31 8.08
CA TYR A 35 -11.43 11.74 7.77
C TYR A 35 -12.74 12.31 7.23
N GLY A 36 -13.41 11.60 6.31
CA GLY A 36 -14.71 11.98 5.80
C GLY A 36 -15.76 12.13 6.91
N GLU A 37 -15.82 11.16 7.82
CA GLU A 37 -16.74 11.15 8.97
C GLU A 37 -16.45 12.29 9.98
N GLN A 38 -15.22 12.79 10.04
CA GLN A 38 -14.77 13.82 10.99
C GLN A 38 -14.64 15.23 10.37
N GLY A 39 -15.14 15.42 9.14
CA GLY A 39 -15.16 16.74 8.48
C GLY A 39 -13.87 17.13 7.76
N PHE A 40 -13.00 16.17 7.47
CA PHE A 40 -11.74 16.33 6.73
C PHE A 40 -11.80 15.69 5.32
N SER A 41 -12.97 15.75 4.66
CA SER A 41 -13.24 15.12 3.35
C SER A 41 -12.47 15.73 2.16
N ASP A 42 -11.81 16.87 2.38
CA ASP A 42 -10.88 17.52 1.46
C ASP A 42 -9.47 16.86 1.45
N ILE A 43 -9.17 15.98 2.41
CA ILE A 43 -7.94 15.18 2.41
C ILE A 43 -8.02 14.05 1.39
N ARG A 44 -6.97 13.92 0.56
CA ARG A 44 -6.84 12.90 -0.49
C ARG A 44 -5.60 12.04 -0.22
N ARG A 45 -5.54 10.81 -0.79
CA ARG A 45 -4.35 9.93 -0.70
C ARG A 45 -3.05 10.66 -1.05
N SER A 46 -3.08 11.51 -2.08
CA SER A 46 -1.91 12.30 -2.51
C SER A 46 -1.34 13.24 -1.45
N HIS A 47 -2.12 13.62 -0.42
CA HIS A 47 -1.66 14.44 0.69
C HIS A 47 -0.85 13.64 1.72
N GLY A 48 -0.98 12.31 1.75
CA GLY A 48 -0.32 11.44 2.71
C GLY A 48 1.21 11.53 2.69
N SER A 49 1.81 11.80 1.53
CA SER A 49 3.26 11.98 1.39
C SER A 49 3.82 13.17 2.17
N VAL A 50 3.03 14.22 2.41
CA VAL A 50 3.42 15.33 3.29
C VAL A 50 3.05 15.02 4.73
N LEU A 51 1.80 14.64 4.97
CA LEU A 51 1.25 14.45 6.32
C LEU A 51 2.03 13.39 7.13
N ARG A 52 2.51 12.33 6.47
CA ARG A 52 3.27 11.24 7.12
C ARG A 52 4.70 11.64 7.49
N HIS A 53 5.30 12.61 6.80
CA HIS A 53 6.71 13.00 6.96
C HIS A 53 6.92 14.31 7.73
N LEU A 54 5.84 15.02 8.05
CA LEU A 54 5.89 16.29 8.77
C LEU A 54 5.98 16.08 10.28
N ASP A 55 7.04 16.62 10.88
CA ASP A 55 7.27 16.60 12.32
C ASP A 55 6.40 17.62 13.05
N ALA A 56 6.04 17.33 14.31
CA ALA A 56 5.28 18.24 15.15
C ALA A 56 5.98 19.61 15.35
N SER A 57 7.32 19.63 15.40
CA SER A 57 8.14 20.84 15.45
C SER A 57 8.23 21.58 14.10
N GLY A 58 7.80 20.93 13.02
CA GLY A 58 7.90 21.36 11.64
C GLY A 58 9.07 20.71 10.90
N THR A 59 8.95 20.68 9.57
CA THR A 59 9.94 20.07 8.68
C THR A 59 10.18 20.99 7.49
N THR A 60 11.42 21.11 7.04
CA THR A 60 11.73 21.96 5.87
C THR A 60 11.23 21.30 4.58
N LEU A 61 10.91 22.09 3.55
CA LEU A 61 10.51 21.53 2.24
C LEU A 61 11.56 20.60 1.63
N SER A 62 12.85 20.91 1.81
CA SER A 62 13.94 20.06 1.31
C SER A 62 13.95 18.70 2.01
N GLU A 63 13.72 18.71 3.33
CA GLU A 63 13.69 17.51 4.14
C GLU A 63 12.43 16.67 3.86
N LEU A 64 11.26 17.31 3.70
CA LEU A 64 10.04 16.61 3.28
C LEU A 64 10.22 15.94 1.90
N ALA A 65 10.89 16.60 0.96
CA ALA A 65 11.17 16.02 -0.36
C ALA A 65 12.05 14.76 -0.24
N LEU A 66 13.12 14.86 0.56
CA LEU A 66 14.05 13.77 0.80
C LEU A 66 13.34 12.57 1.43
N ARG A 67 12.60 12.79 2.52
CA ARG A 67 11.88 11.72 3.24
C ARG A 67 10.81 11.06 2.39
N ALA A 68 10.03 11.85 1.64
CA ALA A 68 8.99 11.31 0.78
C ALA A 68 9.52 10.67 -0.51
N GLY A 69 10.83 10.73 -0.78
CA GLY A 69 11.44 10.17 -2.00
C GLY A 69 10.96 10.83 -3.29
N VAL A 70 10.51 12.10 -3.24
CA VAL A 70 9.97 12.84 -4.40
C VAL A 70 10.71 14.16 -4.64
N SER A 71 10.50 14.77 -5.80
CA SER A 71 11.12 16.06 -6.12
C SER A 71 10.59 17.19 -5.22
N LYS A 72 11.43 18.22 -5.00
CA LYS A 72 11.03 19.44 -4.26
C LYS A 72 9.82 20.14 -4.88
N GLN A 73 9.67 20.05 -6.20
CA GLN A 73 8.52 20.61 -6.92
C GLN A 73 7.25 19.83 -6.61
N ALA A 74 7.32 18.50 -6.64
CA ALA A 74 6.20 17.62 -6.34
C ALA A 74 5.71 17.80 -4.90
N ILE A 75 6.62 17.73 -3.92
CA ILE A 75 6.25 17.92 -2.51
C ILE A 75 5.73 19.34 -2.24
N GLY A 76 6.34 20.35 -2.86
CA GLY A 76 5.93 21.75 -2.70
C GLY A 76 4.53 22.03 -3.24
N LYS A 77 4.10 21.32 -4.30
CA LYS A 77 2.72 21.37 -4.80
C LYS A 77 1.75 20.84 -3.75
N THR A 78 2.02 19.68 -3.17
CA THR A 78 1.18 19.07 -2.12
C THR A 78 1.12 19.95 -0.87
N VAL A 79 2.25 20.54 -0.45
CA VAL A 79 2.30 21.45 0.70
C VAL A 79 1.42 22.68 0.45
N ARG A 80 1.51 23.33 -0.72
CA ARG A 80 0.66 24.48 -1.06
C ARG A 80 -0.82 24.14 -1.09
N GLN A 81 -1.17 22.94 -1.56
CA GLN A 81 -2.56 22.46 -1.52
C GLN A 81 -3.05 22.34 -0.07
N LEU A 82 -2.26 21.70 0.80
CA LEU A 82 -2.60 21.54 2.20
C LEU A 82 -2.62 22.87 2.99
N GLU A 83 -1.77 23.83 2.63
CA GLU A 83 -1.81 25.20 3.16
C GLU A 83 -3.08 25.93 2.73
N ALA A 84 -3.47 25.85 1.45
CA ALA A 84 -4.71 26.44 0.94
C ALA A 84 -5.97 25.82 1.58
N LEU A 85 -5.92 24.53 1.92
CA LEU A 85 -6.97 23.84 2.69
C LEU A 85 -6.90 24.16 4.20
N GLY A 86 -5.93 24.96 4.62
CA GLY A 86 -5.78 25.43 6.00
C GLY A 86 -5.20 24.39 6.96
N TYR A 87 -4.61 23.29 6.49
CA TYR A 87 -3.99 22.25 7.33
C TYR A 87 -2.55 22.57 7.73
N LEU A 88 -1.86 23.36 6.92
CA LEU A 88 -0.45 23.69 7.11
C LEU A 88 -0.25 25.21 7.09
N HIS A 89 0.86 25.64 7.70
CA HIS A 89 1.40 26.98 7.52
C HIS A 89 2.88 26.89 7.15
N ILE A 90 3.31 27.75 6.24
CA ILE A 90 4.71 27.86 5.82
C ILE A 90 5.32 29.15 6.40
N SER A 91 6.46 29.03 7.07
CA SER A 91 7.24 30.18 7.54
C SER A 91 8.69 30.10 7.04
N THR A 92 9.42 31.21 7.12
CA THR A 92 10.89 31.18 6.99
C THR A 92 11.50 30.44 8.18
N SER A 93 12.52 29.61 7.97
CA SER A 93 13.26 29.01 9.08
C SER A 93 14.06 30.06 9.82
N HIS A 94 14.17 29.91 11.15
CA HIS A 94 14.96 30.79 12.00
C HIS A 94 16.46 30.53 11.86
N THR A 95 16.84 29.29 11.52
CA THR A 95 18.24 28.87 11.34
C THR A 95 18.77 29.12 9.93
N ASP A 96 17.90 29.10 8.93
CA ASP A 96 18.23 29.41 7.53
C ASP A 96 17.05 30.14 6.86
N LYS A 97 17.21 31.45 6.63
CA LYS A 97 16.17 32.28 5.99
C LYS A 97 15.82 31.84 4.56
N ARG A 98 16.69 31.04 3.91
CA ARG A 98 16.42 30.45 2.59
C ARG A 98 15.55 29.20 2.68
N ALA A 99 15.53 28.54 3.84
CA ALA A 99 14.68 27.38 4.07
C ALA A 99 13.24 27.80 4.40
N ARG A 100 12.28 27.06 3.85
CA ARG A 100 10.86 27.15 4.19
C ARG A 100 10.51 26.03 5.14
N LEU A 101 10.07 26.40 6.33
CA LEU A 101 9.64 25.50 7.40
C LEU A 101 8.13 25.32 7.31
N VAL A 102 7.69 24.08 7.19
CA VAL A 102 6.29 23.68 7.13
C VAL A 102 5.88 23.22 8.52
N ARG A 103 4.69 23.60 8.99
CA ARG A 103 4.10 23.17 10.27
C ARG A 103 2.61 22.90 10.11
N PHE A 104 2.06 22.07 10.99
CA PHE A 104 0.61 21.95 11.13
C PHE A 104 -0.01 23.27 11.62
N SER A 105 -1.19 23.59 11.11
CA SER A 105 -2.06 24.62 11.67
C SER A 105 -2.92 24.06 12.80
N LEU A 106 -3.74 24.90 13.43
CA LEU A 106 -4.78 24.42 14.37
C LEU A 106 -5.73 23.38 13.74
N ARG A 107 -6.06 23.51 12.45
CA ARG A 107 -6.85 22.50 11.72
C ARG A 107 -6.01 21.25 11.45
N GLY A 108 -4.72 21.42 11.14
CA GLY A 108 -3.74 20.34 11.03
C GLY A 108 -3.63 19.52 12.31
N ASP A 109 -3.56 20.14 13.47
CA ASP A 109 -3.46 19.46 14.77
C ASP A 109 -4.72 18.64 15.08
N ARG A 110 -5.90 19.13 14.67
CA ARG A 110 -7.15 18.35 14.77
C ARG A 110 -7.13 17.13 13.83
N LEU A 111 -6.58 17.26 12.62
CA LEU A 111 -6.38 16.15 11.70
C LEU A 111 -5.38 15.12 12.26
N VAL A 112 -4.28 15.55 12.87
CA VAL A 112 -3.32 14.67 13.56
C VAL A 112 -4.00 13.92 14.70
N SER A 113 -4.81 14.62 15.51
CA SER A 113 -5.59 13.99 16.59
C SER A 113 -6.57 12.94 16.06
N ALA A 114 -7.25 13.22 14.94
CA ALA A 114 -8.11 12.26 14.27
C ALA A 114 -7.32 11.05 13.76
N SER A 115 -6.15 11.30 13.18
CA SER A 115 -5.24 10.27 12.66
C SER A 115 -4.80 9.31 13.76
N ASN A 116 -4.46 9.82 14.94
CA ASN A 116 -4.06 8.98 16.10
C ASN A 116 -5.19 8.04 16.54
N ARG A 117 -6.45 8.48 16.50
CA ARG A 117 -7.59 7.61 16.81
C ARG A 117 -7.75 6.48 15.80
N VAL A 118 -7.55 6.77 14.51
CA VAL A 118 -7.60 5.76 13.44
C VAL A 118 -6.50 4.73 13.63
N VAL A 119 -5.27 5.18 13.87
CA VAL A 119 -4.13 4.29 14.18
C VAL A 119 -4.49 3.35 15.32
N GLU A 120 -4.93 3.88 16.46
CA GLU A 120 -5.17 3.04 17.64
C GLU A 120 -6.30 2.03 17.39
N ASN A 121 -7.31 2.42 16.60
CA ASN A 121 -8.34 1.49 16.18
C ASN A 121 -7.78 0.36 15.29
N ILE A 122 -6.93 0.69 14.32
CA ILE A 122 -6.28 -0.31 13.46
C ILE A 122 -5.39 -1.25 14.30
N ARG A 123 -4.58 -0.71 15.22
CA ARG A 123 -3.73 -1.51 16.10
C ARG A 123 -4.54 -2.45 16.98
N ARG A 124 -5.62 -1.96 17.60
CA ARG A 124 -6.55 -2.79 18.37
C ARG A 124 -7.13 -3.91 17.52
N GLN A 125 -7.56 -3.60 16.30
CA GLN A 125 -8.06 -4.62 15.39
C GLN A 125 -6.98 -5.65 15.01
N TYR A 126 -5.75 -5.22 14.74
CA TYR A 126 -4.66 -6.16 14.44
C TYR A 126 -4.33 -7.04 15.64
N ARG A 127 -4.30 -6.48 16.87
CA ARG A 127 -4.13 -7.27 18.10
C ARG A 127 -5.27 -8.26 18.33
N GLN A 128 -6.51 -7.91 18.00
CA GLN A 128 -7.63 -8.84 18.08
C GLN A 128 -7.50 -10.02 17.11
N GLN A 129 -6.90 -9.78 15.93
CA GLN A 129 -6.72 -10.81 14.89
C GLN A 129 -5.48 -11.67 15.13
N LEU A 130 -4.38 -11.07 15.59
CA LEU A 130 -3.08 -11.72 15.72
C LEU A 130 -2.75 -12.17 17.15
N GLY A 131 -3.37 -11.56 18.16
CA GLY A 131 -2.85 -11.56 19.52
C GLY A 131 -1.82 -10.44 19.75
N SER A 132 -1.62 -10.07 21.02
CA SER A 132 -0.71 -8.97 21.39
C SER A 132 0.76 -9.28 21.08
N ASP A 133 1.21 -10.50 21.35
CA ASP A 133 2.61 -10.89 21.16
C ASP A 133 2.98 -10.94 19.68
N THR A 134 2.14 -11.58 18.85
CA THR A 134 2.34 -11.60 17.40
C THR A 134 2.24 -10.21 16.77
N PHE A 135 1.38 -9.32 17.29
CA PHE A 135 1.34 -7.93 16.84
C PHE A 135 2.64 -7.17 17.21
N GLN A 136 3.17 -7.39 18.40
CA GLN A 136 4.44 -6.79 18.81
C GLN A 136 5.60 -7.32 17.95
N ARG A 137 5.59 -8.62 17.68
CA ARG A 137 6.54 -9.27 16.79
C ARG A 137 6.48 -8.76 15.36
N LEU A 138 5.28 -8.54 14.82
CA LEU A 138 5.09 -7.88 13.52
C LEU A 138 5.78 -6.52 13.47
N PHE A 139 5.60 -5.71 14.51
CA PHE A 139 6.22 -4.38 14.58
C PHE A 139 7.76 -4.49 14.56
N GLU A 140 8.33 -5.42 15.33
CA GLU A 140 9.77 -5.67 15.36
C GLU A 140 10.32 -6.13 14.01
N LEU A 141 9.61 -7.03 13.32
CA LEU A 141 9.99 -7.52 11.98
C LEU A 141 9.96 -6.40 10.94
N LEU A 142 8.89 -5.59 10.93
CA LEU A 142 8.78 -4.43 10.05
C LEU A 142 9.89 -3.41 10.32
N GLN A 143 10.18 -3.13 11.59
CA GLN A 143 11.23 -2.20 11.99
C GLN A 143 12.60 -2.73 11.59
N GLY A 144 12.93 -3.98 11.94
CA GLY A 144 14.20 -4.61 11.61
C GLY A 144 14.47 -4.63 10.10
N LEU A 145 13.45 -4.94 9.29
CA LEU A 145 13.60 -4.93 7.83
C LEU A 145 13.79 -3.50 7.30
N THR A 146 13.01 -2.54 7.78
CA THR A 146 13.14 -1.13 7.38
C THR A 146 14.53 -0.58 7.72
N ASP A 147 15.05 -0.92 8.91
CA ASP A 147 16.37 -0.52 9.39
C ASP A 147 17.48 -1.14 8.54
N ALA A 148 17.43 -2.46 8.31
CA ALA A 148 18.42 -3.18 7.51
C ALA A 148 18.48 -2.68 6.05
N LEU A 149 17.34 -2.23 5.50
CA LEU A 149 17.26 -1.66 4.15
C LEU A 149 17.66 -0.17 4.08
N GLY A 150 18.00 0.46 5.21
CA GLY A 150 18.31 1.89 5.27
C GLY A 150 17.13 2.79 4.90
N ARG A 151 15.90 2.30 5.12
CA ARG A 151 14.64 3.02 4.83
C ARG A 151 14.09 3.74 6.05
N GLN A 152 14.97 4.08 6.98
CA GLN A 152 14.57 4.73 8.21
C GLN A 152 13.85 6.05 7.93
N PRO A 153 12.72 6.30 8.60
CA PRO A 153 12.23 7.65 8.72
C PRO A 153 13.24 8.43 9.55
N GLN A 154 13.95 9.38 8.93
CA GLN A 154 14.77 10.33 9.66
C GLN A 154 13.85 11.18 10.53
N VAL A 155 13.73 10.89 11.82
CA VAL A 155 12.94 11.71 12.76
C VAL A 155 13.88 12.38 13.75
N ALA A 156 13.84 13.71 13.78
CA ALA A 156 14.41 14.48 14.88
C ALA A 156 13.39 14.54 16.04
N SER A 157 13.38 13.49 16.89
CA SER A 157 12.81 13.43 18.26
C SER A 157 11.30 13.71 18.55
N SER A 158 10.76 12.77 19.35
CA SER A 158 9.75 12.87 20.45
C SER A 158 8.49 13.74 20.29
N GLY A 159 7.42 13.13 19.78
CA GLY A 159 6.04 13.55 20.05
C GLY A 159 5.11 12.34 20.15
N GLU A 160 4.12 12.37 21.03
CA GLU A 160 3.17 11.26 21.20
C GLU A 160 2.42 10.93 19.90
N ALA A 161 1.98 11.94 19.16
CA ALA A 161 1.33 11.77 17.87
C ALA A 161 2.22 11.05 16.82
N GLN A 162 3.53 11.32 16.83
CA GLN A 162 4.49 10.70 15.91
C GLN A 162 4.73 9.21 16.24
N ARG A 163 4.67 8.81 17.52
CA ARG A 163 4.81 7.41 17.95
C ARG A 163 3.66 6.54 17.46
N PHE A 164 2.45 7.09 17.38
CA PHE A 164 1.28 6.35 16.89
C PHE A 164 1.36 6.10 15.38
N LEU A 165 1.75 7.08 14.57
CA LEU A 165 1.86 6.93 13.10
C LEU A 165 2.99 6.00 12.63
N HIS A 166 3.91 5.62 13.52
CA HIS A 166 5.12 4.87 13.17
C HIS A 166 4.83 3.51 12.52
N PHE A 167 3.88 2.73 13.05
CA PHE A 167 3.52 1.43 12.46
C PHE A 167 3.05 1.55 11.01
N GLY A 168 2.14 2.49 10.73
CA GLY A 168 1.66 2.75 9.37
C GLY A 168 2.77 3.26 8.45
N ARG A 169 3.71 4.03 9.00
CA ARG A 169 4.87 4.49 8.25
C ARG A 169 5.78 3.35 7.84
N LEU A 170 6.14 2.43 8.73
CA LEU A 170 6.95 1.25 8.40
C LEU A 170 6.34 0.44 7.26
N MET A 171 5.02 0.21 7.31
CA MET A 171 4.30 -0.50 6.24
C MET A 171 4.43 0.22 4.89
N VAL A 172 4.26 1.54 4.87
CA VAL A 172 4.30 2.31 3.62
C VAL A 172 5.73 2.46 3.08
N GLU A 173 6.74 2.64 3.94
CA GLU A 173 8.14 2.69 3.52
C GLU A 173 8.56 1.36 2.87
N LEU A 174 8.19 0.24 3.48
CA LEU A 174 8.46 -1.08 2.92
C LEU A 174 7.68 -1.34 1.63
N ALA A 175 6.42 -0.88 1.53
CA ALA A 175 5.67 -0.97 0.29
C ALA A 175 6.33 -0.16 -0.84
N GLY A 176 6.79 1.06 -0.54
CA GLY A 176 7.51 1.89 -1.50
C GLY A 176 8.88 1.34 -1.91
N ASP A 177 9.60 0.70 -0.97
CA ASP A 177 10.83 -0.03 -1.28
C ASP A 177 10.55 -1.23 -2.21
N PHE A 178 9.53 -2.03 -1.89
CA PHE A 178 9.11 -3.15 -2.71
C PHE A 178 8.76 -2.71 -4.13
N GLU A 179 7.91 -1.69 -4.29
CA GLU A 179 7.54 -1.14 -5.60
C GLU A 179 8.76 -0.67 -6.39
N LYS A 180 9.69 0.05 -5.74
CA LYS A 180 10.92 0.51 -6.37
C LYS A 180 11.79 -0.65 -6.86
N ARG A 181 11.98 -1.70 -6.05
CA ARG A 181 12.76 -2.88 -6.45
C ARG A 181 12.05 -3.68 -7.54
N LEU A 182 10.73 -3.79 -7.49
CA LEU A 182 9.94 -4.45 -8.52
C LEU A 182 10.12 -3.75 -9.88
N LEU A 183 10.09 -2.42 -9.91
CA LEU A 183 10.39 -1.65 -11.13
C LEU A 183 11.82 -1.83 -11.64
N GLN A 184 12.80 -2.06 -10.76
CA GLN A 184 14.20 -2.29 -11.14
C GLN A 184 14.43 -3.68 -11.78
N HIS A 185 13.63 -4.67 -11.41
CA HIS A 185 13.74 -6.05 -11.91
C HIS A 185 12.86 -6.33 -13.14
N LEU A 186 11.96 -5.41 -13.49
CA LEU A 186 11.09 -5.54 -14.65
C LEU A 186 11.65 -4.81 -15.88
N SER A 187 11.32 -5.31 -17.07
CA SER A 187 11.54 -4.58 -18.32
C SER A 187 10.69 -3.30 -18.35
N ALA A 188 11.09 -2.30 -19.13
CA ALA A 188 10.30 -1.07 -19.28
C ALA A 188 8.88 -1.37 -19.81
N GLU A 189 8.74 -2.37 -20.68
CA GLU A 189 7.46 -2.83 -21.20
C GLU A 189 6.58 -3.45 -20.10
N ASP A 190 7.14 -4.27 -19.20
CA ASP A 190 6.39 -4.92 -18.12
C ASP A 190 6.05 -3.94 -17.01
N ALA A 191 6.99 -3.04 -16.69
CA ALA A 191 6.80 -1.95 -15.73
C ALA A 191 5.67 -1.00 -16.16
N ALA A 192 5.51 -0.73 -17.45
CA ALA A 192 4.42 0.11 -17.96
C ALA A 192 3.01 -0.46 -17.72
N LYS A 193 2.89 -1.76 -17.43
CA LYS A 193 1.61 -2.43 -17.12
C LYS A 193 1.36 -2.55 -15.62
N LEU A 194 2.34 -2.17 -14.80
CA LEU A 194 2.29 -2.32 -13.36
C LEU A 194 1.37 -1.28 -12.73
N SER A 195 0.49 -1.76 -11.87
CA SER A 195 -0.20 -0.94 -10.88
C SER A 195 -0.57 -1.82 -9.70
N GLN A 196 -0.74 -1.22 -8.52
CA GLN A 196 -1.19 -1.94 -7.33
C GLN A 196 -2.47 -2.76 -7.59
N PRO A 197 -3.55 -2.22 -8.21
CA PRO A 197 -4.74 -3.00 -8.49
C PRO A 197 -4.48 -4.22 -9.39
N VAL A 198 -3.57 -4.10 -10.37
CA VAL A 198 -3.19 -5.22 -11.24
C VAL A 198 -2.48 -6.31 -10.46
N LEU A 199 -1.51 -5.95 -9.61
CA LEU A 199 -0.79 -6.91 -8.76
C LEU A 199 -1.73 -7.65 -7.81
N SER A 200 -2.56 -6.90 -7.08
CA SER A 200 -3.52 -7.49 -6.15
C SER A 200 -4.55 -8.36 -6.88
N GLN A 201 -5.03 -7.96 -8.07
CA GLN A 201 -6.04 -8.75 -8.79
C GLN A 201 -5.49 -10.07 -9.34
N PHE A 202 -4.23 -10.11 -9.80
CA PHE A 202 -3.59 -11.36 -10.20
C PHE A 202 -3.51 -12.38 -9.08
N PHE A 203 -3.41 -11.93 -7.82
CA PHE A 203 -3.35 -12.81 -6.64
C PHE A 203 -4.59 -13.72 -6.55
N TYR A 204 -5.74 -13.20 -6.99
CA TYR A 204 -7.05 -13.87 -6.95
C TYR A 204 -7.44 -14.53 -8.28
N CYS A 205 -6.63 -14.38 -9.33
CA CYS A 205 -6.87 -15.09 -10.59
C CYS A 205 -6.64 -16.61 -10.44
N ARG A 206 -7.27 -17.37 -11.34
CA ARG A 206 -7.15 -18.83 -11.48
C ARG A 206 -6.79 -19.16 -12.93
N ALA A 207 -6.18 -20.32 -13.16
CA ALA A 207 -5.76 -20.70 -14.51
C ALA A 207 -6.95 -20.97 -15.46
N ALA A 208 -8.07 -21.46 -14.91
CA ALA A 208 -9.31 -21.66 -15.66
C ALA A 208 -10.06 -20.33 -15.86
N PRO A 209 -10.87 -20.18 -16.93
CA PRO A 209 -11.71 -19.01 -17.13
C PRO A 209 -12.63 -18.71 -15.93
N MET A 210 -12.94 -17.44 -15.69
CA MET A 210 -13.79 -16.97 -14.58
C MET A 210 -14.58 -15.73 -14.95
N THR A 211 -15.78 -15.58 -14.41
CA THR A 211 -16.52 -14.32 -14.48
C THR A 211 -15.92 -13.27 -13.55
N VAL A 212 -16.28 -12.00 -13.77
CA VAL A 212 -15.91 -10.91 -12.84
C VAL A 212 -16.49 -11.15 -11.44
N SER A 213 -17.69 -11.75 -11.35
CA SER A 213 -18.33 -12.07 -10.08
C SER A 213 -17.53 -13.13 -9.30
N GLU A 214 -17.16 -14.23 -9.96
CA GLU A 214 -16.30 -15.26 -9.35
C GLU A 214 -14.93 -14.70 -8.91
N LEU A 215 -14.35 -13.79 -9.71
CA LEU A 215 -13.10 -13.12 -9.35
C LEU A 215 -13.26 -12.22 -8.12
N ALA A 216 -14.44 -11.62 -7.93
CA ALA A 216 -14.72 -10.72 -6.82
C ALA A 216 -15.04 -11.44 -5.50
N GLU A 217 -15.52 -12.68 -5.53
CA GLU A 217 -15.96 -13.44 -4.35
C GLU A 217 -14.89 -13.54 -3.24
N ASN A 218 -13.61 -13.55 -3.61
CA ASN A 218 -12.50 -13.74 -2.68
C ASN A 218 -11.67 -12.46 -2.47
N GLN A 219 -12.19 -11.30 -2.87
CA GLN A 219 -11.50 -10.02 -2.76
C GLN A 219 -12.16 -9.10 -1.72
N PRO A 220 -11.37 -8.26 -1.02
CA PRO A 220 -11.90 -7.23 -0.13
C PRO A 220 -12.37 -5.99 -0.94
N LEU A 221 -12.97 -6.21 -2.12
CA LEU A 221 -13.33 -5.17 -3.09
C LEU A 221 -14.76 -5.36 -3.60
N THR A 222 -15.37 -4.27 -4.05
CA THR A 222 -16.68 -4.35 -4.73
C THR A 222 -16.53 -4.95 -6.12
N VAL A 223 -17.59 -5.59 -6.64
CA VAL A 223 -17.64 -6.10 -8.02
C VAL A 223 -17.32 -4.99 -9.05
N GLN A 224 -17.74 -3.74 -8.77
CA GLN A 224 -17.44 -2.59 -9.63
C GLN A 224 -15.94 -2.26 -9.66
N ALA A 225 -15.26 -2.30 -8.51
CA ALA A 225 -13.81 -2.08 -8.43
C ALA A 225 -13.04 -3.19 -9.17
N VAL A 226 -13.43 -4.45 -8.95
CA VAL A 226 -12.84 -5.61 -9.67
C VAL A 226 -13.07 -5.46 -11.19
N SER A 227 -14.29 -5.12 -11.62
CA SER A 227 -14.63 -4.89 -13.03
C SER A 227 -13.78 -3.78 -13.67
N LEU A 228 -13.55 -2.67 -12.95
CA LEU A 228 -12.72 -1.57 -13.44
C LEU A 228 -11.28 -2.03 -13.68
N THR A 229 -10.69 -2.73 -12.72
CA THR A 229 -9.34 -3.29 -12.82
C THR A 229 -9.26 -4.36 -13.92
N SER A 230 -10.25 -5.26 -14.03
CA SER A 230 -10.31 -6.26 -15.09
C SER A 230 -10.32 -5.61 -16.48
N ARG A 231 -11.10 -4.54 -16.67
CA ARG A 231 -11.11 -3.79 -17.95
C ARG A 231 -9.75 -3.14 -18.24
N ALA A 232 -9.08 -2.59 -17.23
CA ALA A 232 -7.74 -2.04 -17.39
C ALA A 232 -6.73 -3.14 -17.77
N MET A 233 -6.80 -4.31 -17.14
CA MET A 233 -5.96 -5.47 -17.46
C MET A 233 -6.22 -6.00 -18.87
N VAL A 234 -7.47 -6.02 -19.33
CA VAL A 234 -7.82 -6.38 -20.72
C VAL A 234 -7.23 -5.36 -21.69
N LYS A 235 -7.37 -4.06 -21.42
CA LYS A 235 -6.77 -2.99 -22.24
C LYS A 235 -5.24 -3.09 -22.29
N ALA A 236 -4.60 -3.50 -21.20
CA ALA A 236 -3.16 -3.76 -21.15
C ALA A 236 -2.74 -5.08 -21.82
N GLY A 237 -3.69 -5.89 -22.29
CA GLY A 237 -3.46 -7.20 -22.89
C GLY A 237 -2.99 -8.25 -21.88
N LEU A 238 -3.30 -8.09 -20.59
CA LEU A 238 -2.98 -9.06 -19.54
C LEU A 238 -4.09 -10.12 -19.42
N LEU A 239 -5.34 -9.69 -19.50
CA LEU A 239 -6.51 -10.58 -19.54
C LEU A 239 -7.13 -10.59 -20.94
N ALA A 240 -7.75 -11.70 -21.30
CA ALA A 240 -8.60 -11.85 -22.46
C ALA A 240 -10.04 -12.09 -22.00
N VAL A 241 -11.01 -11.60 -22.78
CA VAL A 241 -12.44 -11.79 -22.55
C VAL A 241 -12.98 -12.75 -23.60
N ARG A 242 -13.81 -13.71 -23.18
CA ARG A 242 -14.50 -14.65 -24.06
C ARG A 242 -15.97 -14.74 -23.64
N GLU A 243 -16.84 -15.08 -24.59
CA GLU A 243 -18.23 -15.43 -24.26
C GLU A 243 -18.25 -16.68 -23.40
N SER A 244 -19.07 -16.70 -22.33
CA SER A 244 -19.17 -17.88 -21.49
C SER A 244 -19.89 -18.99 -22.26
N PRO A 245 -19.32 -20.21 -22.31
CA PRO A 245 -20.02 -21.36 -22.88
C PRO A 245 -21.20 -21.83 -22.00
N ARG A 246 -21.30 -21.34 -20.75
CA ARG A 246 -22.35 -21.71 -19.79
C ARG A 246 -23.53 -20.73 -19.78
N ASP A 247 -23.28 -19.45 -20.06
CA ASP A 247 -24.29 -18.41 -20.17
C ASP A 247 -23.90 -17.40 -21.26
N SER A 248 -24.64 -17.36 -22.36
CA SER A 248 -24.37 -16.48 -23.51
C SER A 248 -24.48 -14.98 -23.19
N ARG A 249 -24.97 -14.62 -22.00
CA ARG A 249 -25.03 -13.22 -21.51
C ARG A 249 -23.86 -12.88 -20.59
N ALA A 250 -23.09 -13.86 -20.15
CA ALA A 250 -21.95 -13.69 -19.26
C ALA A 250 -20.62 -13.72 -20.03
N LYS A 251 -19.67 -12.90 -19.59
CA LYS A 251 -18.31 -12.89 -20.12
C LYS A 251 -17.35 -13.52 -19.13
N GLU A 252 -16.48 -14.38 -19.64
CA GLU A 252 -15.40 -14.99 -18.88
C GLU A 252 -14.07 -14.30 -19.19
N LEU A 253 -13.29 -14.09 -18.14
CA LEU A 253 -11.92 -13.63 -18.16
C LEU A 253 -10.99 -14.84 -18.13
N SER A 254 -9.94 -14.79 -18.93
CA SER A 254 -8.79 -15.70 -18.86
C SER A 254 -7.50 -14.90 -18.89
N ILE A 255 -6.46 -15.37 -18.21
CA ILE A 255 -5.13 -14.78 -18.37
C ILE A 255 -4.66 -15.04 -19.81
N SER A 256 -4.31 -13.99 -20.53
CA SER A 256 -3.80 -14.07 -21.90
C SER A 256 -2.37 -14.60 -21.93
N GLU A 257 -1.85 -14.99 -23.11
CA GLU A 257 -0.44 -15.37 -23.25
C GLU A 257 0.53 -14.29 -22.76
N ARG A 258 0.26 -13.03 -23.11
CA ARG A 258 1.04 -11.88 -22.63
C ARG A 258 0.90 -11.70 -21.12
N GLY A 259 -0.29 -11.93 -20.56
CA GLY A 259 -0.52 -11.94 -19.11
C GLY A 259 0.30 -13.01 -18.39
N TRP A 260 0.41 -14.21 -18.96
CA TRP A 260 1.24 -15.28 -18.41
C TRP A 260 2.73 -14.93 -18.46
N ASN A 261 3.20 -14.36 -19.56
CA ASN A 261 4.59 -13.94 -19.68
C ASN A 261 4.93 -12.81 -18.70
N TRP A 262 4.04 -11.83 -18.55
CA TRP A 262 4.17 -10.77 -17.55
C TRP A 262 4.21 -11.35 -16.13
N LEU A 263 3.32 -12.30 -15.81
CA LEU A 263 3.28 -12.94 -14.50
C LEU A 263 4.59 -13.69 -14.20
N LYS A 264 5.20 -14.38 -15.18
CA LYS A 264 6.53 -14.99 -15.04
C LYS A 264 7.61 -13.95 -14.68
N SER A 265 7.62 -12.80 -15.35
CA SER A 265 8.55 -11.70 -15.04
C SER A 265 8.37 -11.23 -13.59
N VAL A 266 7.12 -11.04 -13.15
CA VAL A 266 6.81 -10.59 -11.78
C VAL A 266 7.18 -11.64 -10.74
N VAL A 267 6.90 -12.93 -10.97
CA VAL A 267 7.31 -14.02 -10.06
C VAL A 267 8.82 -14.04 -9.89
N ARG A 268 9.58 -13.90 -10.99
CA ARG A 268 11.04 -13.82 -10.93
C ARG A 268 11.51 -12.62 -10.12
N ALA A 269 10.96 -11.43 -10.36
CA ALA A 269 11.29 -10.22 -9.61
C ALA A 269 10.95 -10.36 -8.12
N ASN A 270 9.77 -10.91 -7.78
CA ASN A 270 9.37 -11.14 -6.40
C ASN A 270 10.34 -12.07 -5.67
N ARG A 271 10.79 -13.15 -6.31
CA ARG A 271 11.79 -14.06 -5.72
C ARG A 271 13.11 -13.34 -5.41
N GLN A 272 13.62 -12.55 -6.35
CA GLN A 272 14.84 -11.76 -6.15
C GLN A 272 14.70 -10.73 -5.03
N ILE A 273 13.54 -10.09 -4.89
CA ILE A 273 13.27 -9.16 -3.78
C ILE A 273 13.19 -9.92 -2.45
N ARG A 274 12.54 -11.09 -2.44
CA ARG A 274 12.43 -11.93 -1.25
C ARG A 274 13.81 -12.39 -0.78
N GLU A 275 14.71 -12.77 -1.69
CA GLU A 275 16.11 -13.09 -1.39
C GLU A 275 16.83 -11.89 -0.73
N GLN A 276 16.69 -10.69 -1.29
CA GLN A 276 17.28 -9.47 -0.72
C GLN A 276 16.72 -9.14 0.68
N TYR A 277 15.43 -9.40 0.91
CA TYR A 277 14.82 -9.22 2.23
C TYR A 277 15.27 -10.31 3.21
N ALA A 278 15.51 -11.54 2.75
CA ALA A 278 16.02 -12.63 3.56
C ALA A 278 17.48 -12.39 3.97
N GLU A 279 18.30 -11.81 3.09
CA GLU A 279 19.66 -11.36 3.43
C GLU A 279 19.65 -10.26 4.49
N ALA A 280 18.67 -9.35 4.43
CA ALA A 280 18.57 -8.21 5.34
C ALA A 280 17.99 -8.56 6.72
N LEU A 281 16.93 -9.38 6.78
CA LEU A 281 16.18 -9.68 8.00
C LEU A 281 16.46 -11.10 8.55
N GLY A 282 16.99 -11.99 7.73
CA GLY A 282 17.09 -13.42 7.99
C GLY A 282 15.88 -14.20 7.48
N GLN A 283 16.12 -15.41 6.94
CA GLN A 283 15.10 -16.24 6.30
C GLN A 283 13.91 -16.55 7.23
N THR A 284 14.18 -17.02 8.45
CA THR A 284 13.13 -17.38 9.43
C THR A 284 12.26 -16.19 9.81
N ALA A 285 12.86 -15.02 10.01
CA ALA A 285 12.15 -13.79 10.34
C ALA A 285 11.29 -13.30 9.15
N LEU A 286 11.76 -13.49 7.92
CA LEU A 286 10.98 -13.16 6.72
C LEU A 286 9.79 -14.09 6.52
N GLU A 287 9.96 -15.39 6.77
CA GLU A 287 8.87 -16.37 6.74
C GLU A 287 7.79 -16.07 7.80
N GLU A 288 8.22 -15.68 8.99
CA GLU A 288 7.33 -15.23 10.06
C GLU A 288 6.54 -13.98 9.63
N LEU A 289 7.21 -12.99 9.03
CA LEU A 289 6.57 -11.79 8.52
C LEU A 289 5.53 -12.11 7.43
N ASP A 290 5.86 -13.00 6.49
CA ASP A 290 4.96 -13.46 5.43
C ASP A 290 3.70 -14.11 6.02
N GLN A 291 3.87 -14.98 7.02
CA GLN A 291 2.75 -15.67 7.67
C GLN A 291 1.83 -14.69 8.40
N ILE A 292 2.38 -13.68 9.08
CA ILE A 292 1.59 -12.64 9.74
C ILE A 292 0.81 -11.81 8.71
N PHE A 293 1.45 -11.40 7.62
CA PHE A 293 0.79 -10.67 6.54
C PHE A 293 -0.34 -11.46 5.89
N ARG A 294 -0.15 -12.76 5.63
CA ARG A 294 -1.20 -13.64 5.10
C ARG A 294 -2.38 -13.75 6.07
N THR A 295 -2.11 -13.82 7.36
CA THR A 295 -3.16 -13.84 8.40
C THR A 295 -3.97 -12.54 8.38
N LEU A 296 -3.31 -11.39 8.30
CA LEU A 296 -3.98 -10.09 8.18
C LEU A 296 -4.76 -9.96 6.86
N LEU A 297 -4.23 -10.44 5.75
CA LEU A 297 -4.91 -10.43 4.45
C LEU A 297 -6.18 -11.27 4.49
N LYS A 298 -6.13 -12.46 5.08
CA LYS A 298 -7.30 -13.32 5.27
C LYS A 298 -8.38 -12.61 6.08
N ALA A 299 -8.00 -12.02 7.23
CA ALA A 299 -8.92 -11.24 8.05
C ALA A 299 -9.50 -10.03 7.31
N LEU A 300 -8.75 -9.42 6.38
CA LEU A 300 -9.23 -8.35 5.52
C LEU A 300 -10.27 -8.84 4.51
N VAL A 301 -10.04 -9.98 3.85
CA VAL A 301 -10.98 -10.60 2.90
C VAL A 301 -12.29 -11.00 3.60
N GLU A 302 -12.22 -11.50 4.83
CA GLU A 302 -13.39 -11.91 5.61
C GLU A 302 -14.25 -10.74 6.12
N ARG A 303 -13.69 -9.52 6.16
CA ARG A 303 -14.48 -8.32 6.45
C ARG A 303 -15.39 -8.03 5.26
N LYS A 304 -16.67 -8.37 5.38
CA LYS A 304 -17.70 -7.91 4.44
C LYS A 304 -17.57 -6.38 4.26
N PRO A 305 -17.61 -5.84 3.03
CA PRO A 305 -17.62 -4.41 2.85
C PRO A 305 -18.84 -3.86 3.61
N GLU A 306 -18.61 -2.96 4.57
CA GLU A 306 -19.70 -2.30 5.28
C GLU A 306 -20.60 -1.65 4.23
N LYS A 307 -21.90 -1.98 4.26
CA LYS A 307 -22.89 -1.29 3.43
C LYS A 307 -22.81 0.19 3.83
N VAL A 308 -22.43 1.04 2.88
CA VAL A 308 -22.63 2.48 3.01
C VAL A 308 -24.14 2.67 3.11
N VAL A 309 -24.63 2.93 4.32
CA VAL A 309 -25.97 3.46 4.52
C VAL A 309 -25.88 4.91 4.06
N ILE A 310 -26.37 5.16 2.84
CA ILE A 310 -26.60 6.51 2.31
C ILE A 310 -27.81 7.09 3.02
#